data_AF-A0AAD6FEU2-F1
#
_entry.id   AF-A0AAD6FEU2-F1
#
_cell.length_a   1.000
_cell.length_b   1.000
_cell.length_c   1.000
_cell.angle_alpha   90.00
_cell.angle_beta   90.00
_cell.angle_gamma   90.00
#
_symmetry.space_group_name_H-M   'P 1'
#
loop_
_entity.id
_entity.type
_entity.pdbx_description
1 polymer ?
#
loop_
_entity_poly.entity_id
_entity_poly.type
_entity_poly.pdbx_seq_one_letter_code
_entity_poly.pdbx_strand_id
1 'polypeptide(L)'
;MAQVERIDWYDYREMLYNSTFCLVPRGRRLGSFRFLEALQAACVPVMLSNGWELPFSEIIDWNTAAVIGDERLLLQIPSTVRSIHQDKILSLRHQTQFLWEAYFNSVEKIVLTTLEIIQDRVMLHTSRSNLMWNSLPGGLFTLPQYSTYLGDFPFYYAKLGVKPYTKFTAIVHVVSPLVSQSQPVMKLLLSVAKSQYCAQVIVLWNCDKPLPAKHRWPVTSIPVIVIEGESKVISSRFLPYDTIPTDAVLSLDEDTVLSTTEVDFAFTVWQSFPDRIVGYPARSHFWDGNKERWGYTSKWTNDYSMVLTGAAIYHKYYHYLYTTYLPASLRNMVDQMSNCEDILMNFLVSSVSKLPPIKVTQKKQYKETMMGQSSRASRWADPDHFAQRQTCMNKFASWFGSMPLVHSQMRLDPVLFKDQVSILRKKYRDIERL
;
A
#
# COMPACT_ATOMS: atom_id res chain seq x y z
N MET A 1 4.61 15.24 -64.29
CA MET A 1 4.72 15.66 -62.87
C MET A 1 3.71 14.84 -62.08
N ALA A 2 4.13 13.70 -61.55
CA ALA A 2 3.31 12.93 -60.62
C ALA A 2 3.54 13.51 -59.21
N GLN A 3 2.47 13.93 -58.56
CA GLN A 3 2.48 14.42 -57.19
C GLN A 3 2.98 13.31 -56.28
N VAL A 4 4.08 13.58 -55.57
CA VAL A 4 4.47 12.83 -54.38
C VAL A 4 3.48 13.22 -53.31
N GLU A 5 2.56 12.32 -52.98
CA GLU A 5 1.67 12.44 -51.82
C GLU A 5 2.53 12.64 -50.56
N ARG A 6 2.18 13.67 -49.78
CA ARG A 6 2.78 13.93 -48.47
C ARG A 6 2.57 12.70 -47.59
N ILE A 7 3.66 12.04 -47.22
CA ILE A 7 3.68 11.14 -46.07
C ILE A 7 3.46 12.06 -44.85
N ASP A 8 2.29 11.97 -44.24
CA ASP A 8 2.03 12.58 -42.94
C ASP A 8 3.04 12.01 -41.94
N TRP A 9 3.86 12.88 -41.37
CA TRP A 9 4.84 12.51 -40.35
C TRP A 9 4.09 12.20 -39.05
N TYR A 10 3.53 11.01 -38.95
CA TYR A 10 2.98 10.53 -37.68
C TYR A 10 4.10 10.47 -36.63
N ASP A 11 3.84 11.01 -35.44
CA ASP A 11 4.78 10.89 -34.32
C ASP A 11 4.89 9.40 -33.95
N TYR A 12 6.10 8.86 -34.10
CA TYR A 12 6.41 7.47 -33.75
C TYR A 12 5.91 7.10 -32.34
N ARG A 13 6.03 8.01 -31.38
CA ARG A 13 5.56 7.79 -30.00
C ARG A 13 4.05 7.64 -29.96
N GLU A 14 3.32 8.55 -30.60
CA GLU A 14 1.86 8.51 -30.64
C GLU A 14 1.36 7.21 -31.29
N MET A 15 1.97 6.80 -32.41
CA MET A 15 1.65 5.53 -33.05
C MET A 15 1.91 4.33 -32.14
N LEU A 16 3.03 4.34 -31.41
CA LEU A 16 3.40 3.25 -30.51
C LEU A 16 2.40 3.09 -29.36
N TYR A 17 2.01 4.19 -28.70
CA TYR A 17 1.01 4.16 -27.63
C TYR A 17 -0.39 3.77 -28.11
N ASN A 18 -0.75 4.15 -29.34
CA ASN A 18 -2.02 3.78 -29.96
C ASN A 18 -2.05 2.36 -30.54
N SER A 19 -0.89 1.69 -30.63
CA SER A 19 -0.79 0.34 -31.17
C SER A 19 -1.24 -0.71 -30.15
N THR A 20 -1.84 -1.80 -30.67
CA THR A 20 -2.18 -2.98 -29.86
C THR A 20 -1.07 -4.01 -29.85
N PHE A 21 -0.47 -4.23 -31.01
CA PHE A 21 0.61 -5.18 -31.22
C PHE A 21 1.80 -4.47 -31.85
N CYS A 22 3.00 -4.74 -31.33
CA CYS A 22 4.23 -4.11 -31.78
C CYS A 22 5.18 -5.19 -32.29
N LEU A 23 5.57 -5.08 -33.56
CA LEU A 23 6.46 -6.05 -34.18
C LEU A 23 7.88 -5.86 -33.65
N VAL A 24 8.44 -6.92 -33.05
CA VAL A 24 9.80 -6.92 -32.49
C VAL A 24 10.64 -7.95 -33.27
N PRO A 25 11.14 -7.60 -34.46
CA PRO A 25 12.06 -8.47 -35.20
C PRO A 25 13.44 -8.49 -34.55
N ARG A 26 14.21 -9.53 -34.82
CA ARG A 26 15.62 -9.63 -34.41
C ARG A 26 16.40 -8.39 -34.86
N GLY A 27 17.07 -7.74 -33.91
CA GLY A 27 17.97 -6.62 -34.19
C GLY A 27 19.34 -7.09 -34.68
N ARG A 28 20.20 -6.14 -35.07
CA ARG A 28 21.61 -6.41 -35.43
C ARG A 28 22.48 -6.82 -34.23
N ARG A 29 22.02 -6.56 -33.00
CA ARG A 29 22.71 -6.87 -31.74
C ARG A 29 21.91 -7.92 -30.96
N LEU A 30 22.48 -8.41 -29.85
CA LEU A 30 21.86 -9.39 -28.93
C LEU A 30 20.56 -8.90 -28.25
N GLY A 31 20.15 -7.64 -28.47
CA GLY A 31 18.89 -7.09 -27.98
C GLY A 31 18.28 -6.10 -28.97
N SER A 32 16.99 -5.83 -28.79
CA SER A 32 16.22 -4.87 -29.59
C SER A 32 15.66 -3.77 -28.68
N PHE A 33 16.01 -2.51 -28.92
CA PHE A 33 15.42 -1.39 -28.18
C PHE A 33 13.89 -1.32 -28.35
N ARG A 34 13.39 -1.80 -29.50
CA ARG A 34 11.96 -1.92 -29.79
C ARG A 34 11.21 -2.81 -28.81
N PHE A 35 11.89 -3.79 -28.21
CA PHE A 35 11.30 -4.64 -27.19
C PHE A 35 10.93 -3.81 -25.96
N LEU A 36 11.88 -3.04 -25.43
CA LEU A 36 11.63 -2.19 -24.27
C LEU A 36 10.64 -1.06 -24.58
N GLU A 37 10.69 -0.48 -25.78
CA GLU A 37 9.70 0.50 -26.22
C GLU A 37 8.27 -0.08 -26.28
N ALA A 38 8.11 -1.32 -26.79
CA ALA A 38 6.83 -2.01 -26.80
C ALA A 38 6.31 -2.26 -25.38
N LEU A 39 7.18 -2.70 -24.46
CA LEU A 39 6.83 -2.88 -23.05
C LEU A 39 6.38 -1.56 -22.41
N GLN A 40 7.12 -0.48 -22.63
CA GLN A 40 6.82 0.86 -22.11
C GLN A 40 5.45 1.38 -22.58
N ALA A 41 5.07 1.09 -23.82
CA ALA A 41 3.81 1.54 -24.42
C ALA A 41 2.62 0.62 -24.09
N ALA A 42 2.80 -0.41 -23.25
CA ALA A 42 1.83 -1.49 -23.05
C ALA A 42 1.34 -2.10 -24.37
N CYS A 43 2.20 -2.12 -25.39
CA CYS A 43 1.92 -2.66 -26.70
C CYS A 43 2.40 -4.11 -26.74
N VAL A 44 1.53 -5.06 -27.06
CA VAL A 44 1.87 -6.50 -26.97
C VAL A 44 3.01 -6.79 -27.95
N PRO A 45 4.20 -7.18 -27.48
CA PRO A 45 5.32 -7.47 -28.36
C PRO A 45 5.05 -8.76 -29.14
N VAL A 46 5.12 -8.65 -30.46
CA VAL A 46 5.07 -9.78 -31.41
C VAL A 46 6.51 -10.10 -31.80
N MET A 47 7.04 -11.13 -31.15
CA MET A 47 8.44 -11.53 -31.27
C MET A 47 8.65 -12.28 -32.58
N LEU A 48 9.61 -11.82 -33.40
CA LEU A 48 10.04 -12.51 -34.61
C LEU A 48 11.56 -12.67 -34.57
N SER A 49 11.99 -13.58 -33.71
CA SER A 49 13.41 -13.82 -33.46
C SER A 49 13.60 -15.23 -32.93
N ASN A 50 13.72 -16.20 -33.82
CA ASN A 50 13.85 -17.61 -33.45
C ASN A 50 15.14 -17.82 -32.62
N GLY A 51 14.99 -18.44 -31.44
CA GLY A 51 16.09 -18.71 -30.51
C GLY A 51 16.63 -17.48 -29.76
N TRP A 52 15.87 -16.38 -29.69
CA TRP A 52 16.22 -15.28 -28.79
C TRP A 52 15.72 -15.56 -27.37
N GLU A 53 16.68 -15.68 -26.44
CA GLU A 53 16.40 -15.73 -25.01
C GLU A 53 16.02 -14.33 -24.50
N LEU A 54 14.78 -14.18 -24.04
CA LEU A 54 14.28 -12.91 -23.54
C LEU A 54 14.89 -12.57 -22.17
N PRO A 55 14.99 -11.28 -21.82
CA PRO A 55 15.48 -10.87 -20.50
C PRO A 55 14.69 -11.56 -19.37
N PHE A 56 15.41 -12.12 -18.41
CA PHE A 56 14.85 -12.83 -17.24
C PHE A 56 13.87 -13.96 -17.59
N SER A 57 14.03 -14.62 -18.73
CA SER A 57 13.19 -15.74 -19.19
C SER A 57 13.12 -16.92 -18.21
N GLU A 58 14.09 -17.07 -17.31
CA GLU A 58 14.08 -18.12 -16.29
C GLU A 58 13.00 -17.91 -15.21
N ILE A 59 12.59 -16.66 -14.99
CA ILE A 59 11.61 -16.28 -13.94
C ILE A 59 10.36 -15.60 -14.52
N ILE A 60 10.43 -15.02 -15.73
CA ILE A 60 9.31 -14.35 -16.39
C ILE A 60 8.69 -15.30 -17.40
N ASP A 61 7.38 -15.57 -17.25
CA ASP A 61 6.61 -16.32 -18.24
C ASP A 61 6.17 -15.40 -19.39
N TRP A 62 7.04 -15.28 -20.40
CA TRP A 62 6.79 -14.43 -21.56
C TRP A 62 5.57 -14.85 -22.40
N ASN A 63 5.04 -16.07 -22.25
CA ASN A 63 3.80 -16.48 -22.93
C ASN A 63 2.55 -15.72 -22.41
N THR A 64 2.68 -15.10 -21.23
CA THR A 64 1.63 -14.29 -20.63
C THR A 64 1.71 -12.81 -21.01
N ALA A 65 2.78 -12.37 -21.67
CA ALA A 65 3.02 -10.96 -21.99
C ALA A 65 3.41 -10.69 -23.45
N ALA A 66 3.71 -11.72 -24.25
CA ALA A 66 4.19 -11.59 -25.62
C ALA A 66 3.55 -12.63 -26.54
N VAL A 67 3.50 -12.32 -27.84
CA VAL A 67 3.15 -13.28 -28.90
C VAL A 67 4.44 -13.73 -29.55
N ILE A 68 4.78 -15.01 -29.42
CA ILE A 68 6.00 -15.58 -30.00
C ILE A 68 5.67 -16.10 -31.41
N GLY A 69 6.22 -15.44 -32.43
CA GLY A 69 6.04 -15.80 -33.83
C GLY A 69 7.26 -16.54 -34.39
N ASP A 70 7.02 -17.57 -35.20
CA ASP A 70 8.07 -18.23 -35.97
C ASP A 70 8.44 -17.37 -37.19
N GLU A 71 9.73 -17.06 -37.34
CA GLU A 71 10.26 -16.31 -38.49
C GLU A 71 9.85 -16.94 -39.84
N ARG A 72 9.70 -18.26 -39.90
CA ARG A 72 9.29 -19.01 -41.10
C ARG A 72 7.83 -18.75 -41.50
N LEU A 73 7.00 -18.32 -40.54
CA LEU A 73 5.57 -18.09 -40.71
C LEU A 73 5.24 -16.59 -40.71
N LEU A 74 6.20 -15.73 -41.06
CA LEU A 74 6.06 -14.27 -41.05
C LEU A 74 4.75 -13.77 -41.70
N LEU A 75 4.37 -14.35 -42.85
CA LEU A 75 3.16 -13.95 -43.58
C LEU A 75 1.86 -14.34 -42.87
N GLN A 76 1.89 -15.30 -41.94
CA GLN A 76 0.74 -15.75 -41.18
C GLN A 76 0.51 -14.92 -39.90
N ILE A 77 1.54 -14.19 -39.44
CA ILE A 77 1.48 -13.38 -38.20
C ILE A 77 0.28 -12.42 -38.17
N PRO A 78 -0.06 -11.68 -39.25
CA PRO A 78 -1.24 -10.81 -39.23
C PRO A 78 -2.53 -11.58 -38.95
N SER A 79 -2.68 -12.79 -39.50
CA SER A 79 -3.84 -13.64 -39.27
C SER A 79 -3.86 -14.18 -37.84
N THR A 80 -2.71 -14.63 -37.32
CA THR A 80 -2.55 -15.09 -35.94
C THR A 80 -2.95 -14.01 -34.94
N VAL A 81 -2.39 -12.80 -35.10
CA VAL A 81 -2.64 -11.67 -34.20
C VAL A 81 -4.11 -11.22 -34.26
N ARG A 82 -4.73 -11.20 -35.44
CA ARG A 82 -6.17 -10.89 -35.61
C ARG A 82 -7.10 -11.94 -35.01
N SER A 83 -6.63 -13.18 -34.83
CA SER A 83 -7.43 -14.25 -34.23
C SER A 83 -7.45 -14.22 -32.69
N ILE A 84 -6.61 -13.39 -32.06
CA ILE A 84 -6.55 -13.29 -30.60
C ILE A 84 -7.77 -12.51 -30.10
N HIS A 85 -8.55 -13.14 -29.21
CA HIS A 85 -9.71 -12.51 -28.58
C HIS A 85 -9.32 -11.31 -27.71
N GLN A 86 -10.22 -10.32 -27.65
CA GLN A 86 -10.01 -9.07 -26.91
C GLN A 86 -9.63 -9.27 -25.44
N ASP A 87 -10.23 -10.24 -24.75
CA ASP A 87 -9.92 -10.52 -23.33
C ASP A 87 -8.46 -10.97 -23.15
N LYS A 88 -7.96 -11.79 -24.09
CA LYS A 88 -6.56 -12.22 -24.08
C LYS A 88 -5.64 -11.05 -24.42
N ILE A 89 -6.02 -10.18 -25.36
CA ILE A 89 -5.26 -8.95 -25.67
C ILE A 89 -5.13 -8.08 -24.42
N LEU A 90 -6.23 -7.83 -23.69
CA LEU A 90 -6.21 -7.05 -22.46
C LEU A 90 -5.32 -7.70 -21.39
N SER A 91 -5.42 -9.02 -21.21
CA SER A 91 -4.54 -9.76 -20.30
C SER A 91 -3.06 -9.64 -20.67
N LEU A 92 -2.70 -9.77 -21.95
CA LEU A 92 -1.34 -9.60 -22.44
C LEU A 92 -0.84 -8.17 -22.16
N ARG A 93 -1.63 -7.14 -22.51
CA ARG A 93 -1.28 -5.73 -22.27
C ARG A 93 -1.09 -5.42 -20.80
N HIS A 94 -1.96 -5.93 -19.93
CA HIS A 94 -1.83 -5.78 -18.48
C HIS A 94 -0.54 -6.40 -17.96
N GLN A 95 -0.21 -7.61 -18.42
CA GLN A 95 1.02 -8.28 -18.02
C GLN A 95 2.27 -7.55 -18.56
N THR A 96 2.24 -7.09 -19.81
CA THR A 96 3.29 -6.26 -20.42
C THR A 96 3.58 -5.03 -19.56
N GLN A 97 2.53 -4.29 -19.18
CA GLN A 97 2.66 -3.09 -18.35
C GLN A 97 3.20 -3.42 -16.95
N PHE A 98 2.70 -4.50 -16.33
CA PHE A 98 3.20 -4.99 -15.04
C PHE A 98 4.70 -5.28 -15.11
N LEU A 99 5.17 -6.05 -16.09
CA LEU A 99 6.58 -6.41 -16.22
C LEU A 99 7.45 -5.17 -16.46
N TRP A 100 6.99 -4.23 -17.29
CA TRP A 100 7.66 -2.95 -17.50
C TRP A 100 7.85 -2.21 -16.18
N GLU A 101 6.75 -1.98 -15.46
CA GLU A 101 6.76 -1.24 -14.19
C GLU A 101 7.52 -1.96 -13.09
N ALA A 102 7.47 -3.29 -13.02
CA ALA A 102 8.12 -4.07 -11.97
C ALA A 102 9.63 -4.20 -12.18
N TYR A 103 10.11 -4.33 -13.43
CA TYR A 103 11.47 -4.80 -13.70
C TYR A 103 12.28 -3.97 -14.70
N PHE A 104 11.64 -3.28 -15.65
CA PHE A 104 12.34 -2.69 -16.80
C PHE A 104 12.30 -1.16 -16.89
N ASN A 105 11.47 -0.47 -16.09
CA ASN A 105 11.28 0.97 -16.23
C ASN A 105 12.46 1.86 -15.78
N SER A 106 13.51 1.26 -15.20
CA SER A 106 14.77 1.94 -14.88
C SER A 106 15.94 0.97 -14.86
N VAL A 107 17.16 1.48 -15.07
CA VAL A 107 18.40 0.69 -14.94
C VAL A 107 18.53 0.10 -13.53
N GLU A 108 18.14 0.86 -12.51
CA GLU A 108 18.15 0.40 -11.12
C GLU A 108 17.29 -0.85 -10.94
N LYS A 109 16.06 -0.87 -11.46
CA LYS A 109 15.20 -2.07 -11.35
C LYS A 109 15.76 -3.26 -12.09
N ILE A 110 16.37 -3.06 -13.26
CA ILE A 110 17.02 -4.13 -14.02
C ILE A 110 18.17 -4.73 -13.20
N VAL A 111 18.99 -3.87 -12.58
CA VAL A 111 20.12 -4.30 -11.74
C VAL A 111 19.62 -5.03 -10.49
N LEU A 112 18.66 -4.47 -9.76
CA LEU A 112 18.08 -5.11 -8.58
C LEU A 112 17.44 -6.46 -8.92
N THR A 113 16.67 -6.54 -10.01
CA THR A 113 16.08 -7.80 -10.48
C THR A 113 17.14 -8.84 -10.77
N THR A 114 18.24 -8.45 -11.42
CA THR A 114 19.37 -9.34 -11.70
C THR A 114 20.01 -9.85 -10.41
N LEU A 115 20.22 -8.98 -9.42
CA LEU A 115 20.79 -9.35 -8.13
C LEU A 115 19.89 -10.32 -7.35
N GLU A 116 18.59 -10.07 -7.34
CA GLU A 116 17.61 -10.94 -6.68
C GLU A 116 17.50 -12.31 -7.36
N ILE A 117 17.57 -12.37 -8.69
CA ILE A 117 17.66 -13.64 -9.44
C ILE A 117 18.93 -14.41 -9.05
N ILE A 118 20.09 -13.73 -8.98
CA ILE A 118 21.34 -14.36 -8.56
C ILE A 118 21.20 -14.87 -7.11
N GLN A 119 20.57 -14.09 -6.23
CA GLN A 119 20.32 -14.51 -4.86
C GLN A 119 19.43 -15.77 -4.81
N ASP A 120 18.34 -15.82 -5.59
CA ASP A 120 17.46 -16.97 -5.67
C ASP A 120 18.19 -18.23 -6.17
N ARG A 121 19.17 -18.09 -7.07
CA ARG A 121 20.02 -19.21 -7.53
C ARG A 121 20.97 -19.71 -6.45
N VAL A 122 21.50 -18.82 -5.62
CA VAL A 122 22.41 -19.17 -4.51
C VAL A 122 21.63 -19.76 -3.33
N MET A 123 20.46 -19.20 -3.02
CA MET A 123 19.64 -19.54 -1.85
C MET A 123 18.36 -20.27 -2.26
N LEU A 124 18.50 -21.46 -2.84
CA LEU A 124 17.38 -22.25 -3.39
C LEU A 124 16.24 -22.53 -2.39
N HIS A 125 16.54 -22.66 -1.10
CA HIS A 125 15.56 -22.94 -0.05
C HIS A 125 14.64 -21.73 0.26
N THR A 126 15.08 -20.52 -0.09
CA THR A 126 14.31 -19.28 0.03
C THR A 126 14.14 -18.59 -1.32
N SER A 127 14.20 -19.33 -2.44
CA SER A 127 14.03 -18.72 -3.75
C SER A 127 12.57 -18.29 -3.94
N ARG A 128 12.35 -17.16 -4.61
CA ARG A 128 11.00 -16.74 -4.97
C ARG A 128 10.38 -17.71 -5.98
N SER A 129 9.08 -17.94 -5.86
CA SER A 129 8.35 -18.76 -6.82
C SER A 129 8.04 -17.99 -8.11
N ASN A 130 7.71 -18.72 -9.19
CA ASN A 130 7.22 -18.12 -10.44
C ASN A 130 6.02 -17.18 -10.23
N LEU A 131 5.14 -17.49 -9.28
CA LEU A 131 3.99 -16.61 -8.99
C LEU A 131 4.46 -15.26 -8.45
N MET A 132 5.52 -15.23 -7.63
CA MET A 132 6.05 -14.00 -7.06
C MET A 132 6.67 -13.10 -8.12
N TRP A 133 7.31 -13.68 -9.13
CA TRP A 133 7.89 -12.94 -10.26
C TRP A 133 6.84 -12.47 -11.28
N ASN A 134 5.72 -13.19 -11.43
CA ASN A 134 4.75 -12.92 -12.51
C ASN A 134 3.42 -12.33 -12.03
N SER A 135 3.31 -11.95 -10.75
CA SER A 135 2.11 -11.33 -10.17
C SER A 135 2.45 -10.06 -9.42
N LEU A 136 1.54 -9.09 -9.42
CA LEU A 136 1.63 -7.93 -8.51
C LEU A 136 1.83 -8.40 -7.06
N PRO A 137 2.74 -7.76 -6.30
CA PRO A 137 3.50 -6.55 -6.61
C PRO A 137 4.81 -6.79 -7.40
N GLY A 138 5.15 -8.06 -7.68
CA GLY A 138 6.41 -8.51 -8.26
C GLY A 138 7.43 -8.94 -7.21
N GLY A 139 8.43 -9.71 -7.66
CA GLY A 139 9.50 -10.26 -6.82
C GLY A 139 10.29 -9.24 -6.02
N LEU A 140 10.45 -8.00 -6.50
CA LEU A 140 11.18 -6.95 -5.76
C LEU A 140 10.48 -6.50 -4.47
N PHE A 141 9.16 -6.67 -4.39
CA PHE A 141 8.35 -6.35 -3.20
C PHE A 141 7.89 -7.60 -2.43
N THR A 142 8.19 -8.80 -2.95
CA THR A 142 7.89 -10.08 -2.29
C THR A 142 9.18 -10.67 -1.76
N LEU A 143 9.53 -10.34 -0.52
CA LEU A 143 10.80 -10.69 0.09
C LEU A 143 10.73 -12.10 0.68
N PRO A 144 11.48 -13.09 0.15
CA PRO A 144 11.39 -14.47 0.62
C PRO A 144 11.98 -14.66 2.03
N GLN A 145 12.76 -13.68 2.51
CA GLN A 145 13.28 -13.66 3.88
C GLN A 145 12.18 -13.41 4.92
N TYR A 146 11.00 -12.91 4.49
CA TYR A 146 9.84 -12.78 5.36
C TYR A 146 9.11 -14.12 5.55
N SER A 147 8.78 -14.78 4.44
CA SER A 147 8.17 -16.10 4.43
C SER A 147 8.31 -16.75 3.06
N THR A 148 8.45 -18.06 3.04
CA THR A 148 8.39 -18.89 1.82
C THR A 148 6.96 -19.30 1.47
N TYR A 149 6.00 -19.15 2.39
CA TYR A 149 4.60 -19.44 2.15
C TYR A 149 3.87 -18.24 1.56
N LEU A 150 3.31 -18.41 0.36
CA LEU A 150 2.60 -17.34 -0.36
C LEU A 150 1.39 -16.81 0.42
N GLY A 151 0.75 -17.64 1.23
CA GLY A 151 -0.39 -17.25 2.05
C GLY A 151 -0.03 -16.41 3.28
N ASP A 152 1.21 -15.96 3.44
CA ASP A 152 1.59 -14.94 4.42
C ASP A 152 1.65 -13.52 3.82
N PHE A 153 1.52 -13.40 2.49
CA PHE A 153 1.53 -12.12 1.80
C PHE A 153 0.11 -11.67 1.44
N PRO A 154 -0.27 -10.41 1.72
CA PRO A 154 -1.67 -9.98 1.63
C PRO A 154 -2.23 -9.99 0.20
N PHE A 155 -1.36 -9.85 -0.80
CA PHE A 155 -1.72 -9.77 -2.22
C PHE A 155 -2.01 -11.14 -2.88
N TYR A 156 -1.70 -12.26 -2.22
CA TYR A 156 -1.99 -13.60 -2.77
C TYR A 156 -3.28 -14.23 -2.24
N TYR A 157 -3.92 -13.65 -1.22
CA TYR A 157 -5.13 -14.22 -0.59
C TYR A 157 -6.24 -14.54 -1.60
N ALA A 158 -6.59 -13.58 -2.46
CA ALA A 158 -7.64 -13.78 -3.47
C ALA A 158 -7.29 -14.90 -4.48
N LYS A 159 -6.04 -14.97 -4.94
CA LYS A 159 -5.58 -15.99 -5.90
C LYS A 159 -5.53 -17.39 -5.28
N LEU A 160 -5.19 -17.48 -4.00
CA LEU A 160 -5.09 -18.75 -3.27
C LEU A 160 -6.42 -19.19 -2.65
N GLY A 161 -7.45 -18.34 -2.66
CA GLY A 161 -8.70 -18.61 -1.92
C GLY A 161 -8.50 -18.63 -0.40
N VAL A 162 -7.40 -18.07 0.10
CA VAL A 162 -7.07 -17.98 1.53
C VAL A 162 -7.64 -16.68 2.10
N LYS A 163 -8.04 -16.71 3.37
CA LYS A 163 -8.51 -15.52 4.10
C LYS A 163 -7.49 -15.12 5.17
N PRO A 164 -7.35 -13.82 5.48
CA PRO A 164 -6.52 -13.39 6.60
C PRO A 164 -7.03 -13.97 7.92
N TYR A 165 -6.15 -14.05 8.91
CA TYR A 165 -6.49 -14.43 10.27
C TYR A 165 -7.68 -13.62 10.83
N THR A 166 -8.54 -14.26 11.62
CA THR A 166 -9.82 -13.69 12.07
C THR A 166 -9.70 -12.66 13.19
N LYS A 167 -8.48 -12.37 13.65
CA LYS A 167 -8.19 -11.42 14.73
C LYS A 167 -7.06 -10.48 14.34
N PHE A 168 -6.99 -9.33 15.01
CA PHE A 168 -5.94 -8.34 14.86
C PHE A 168 -5.16 -8.11 16.17
N THR A 169 -3.95 -7.58 16.03
CA THR A 169 -3.15 -7.03 17.13
C THR A 169 -3.25 -5.51 17.09
N ALA A 170 -3.62 -4.89 18.20
CA ALA A 170 -3.60 -3.44 18.30
C ALA A 170 -2.22 -2.96 18.77
N ILE A 171 -1.72 -1.88 18.18
CA ILE A 171 -0.50 -1.20 18.60
C ILE A 171 -0.90 0.23 18.95
N VAL A 172 -0.76 0.59 20.23
CA VAL A 172 -1.03 1.94 20.74
C VAL A 172 0.30 2.62 21.03
N HIS A 173 0.59 3.69 20.30
CA HIS A 173 1.81 4.48 20.49
C HIS A 173 1.60 5.53 21.57
N VAL A 174 2.31 5.39 22.69
CA VAL A 174 2.15 6.23 23.88
C VAL A 174 3.42 7.07 24.07
N VAL A 175 3.26 8.38 24.01
CA VAL A 175 4.35 9.37 24.08
C VAL A 175 4.23 10.30 25.29
N SER A 176 3.08 10.30 25.96
CA SER A 176 2.84 11.10 27.15
C SER A 176 2.76 10.24 28.42
N PRO A 177 3.12 10.81 29.60
CA PRO A 177 3.06 10.06 30.84
C PRO A 177 1.62 9.78 31.24
N LEU A 178 1.44 8.64 31.91
CA LEU A 178 0.16 8.23 32.46
C LEU A 178 -0.05 8.85 33.85
N VAL A 179 -0.90 9.87 33.91
CA VAL A 179 -1.19 10.66 35.11
C VAL A 179 -2.56 10.33 35.70
N SER A 180 -3.54 9.95 34.86
CA SER A 180 -4.92 9.69 35.32
C SER A 180 -5.59 8.56 34.55
N GLN A 181 -6.41 7.77 35.26
CA GLN A 181 -7.28 6.75 34.66
C GLN A 181 -8.34 7.32 33.71
N SER A 182 -8.59 8.64 33.78
CA SER A 182 -9.53 9.33 32.90
C SER A 182 -8.96 9.72 31.53
N GLN A 183 -7.64 9.54 31.31
CA GLN A 183 -6.98 9.91 30.06
C GLN A 183 -7.54 9.16 28.85
N PRO A 184 -7.54 9.76 27.64
CA PRO A 184 -8.07 9.14 26.42
C PRO A 184 -7.49 7.76 26.15
N VAL A 185 -6.17 7.58 26.31
CA VAL A 185 -5.49 6.30 26.11
C VAL A 185 -6.10 5.16 26.93
N MET A 186 -6.50 5.41 28.17
CA MET A 186 -7.11 4.39 29.03
C MET A 186 -8.48 3.94 28.53
N LYS A 187 -9.28 4.90 28.07
CA LYS A 187 -10.58 4.61 27.45
C LYS A 187 -10.40 3.88 26.12
N LEU A 188 -9.40 4.27 25.32
CA LEU A 188 -9.07 3.61 24.06
C LEU A 188 -8.66 2.15 24.27
N LEU A 189 -7.77 1.87 25.22
CA LEU A 189 -7.35 0.51 25.56
C LEU A 189 -8.55 -0.37 25.93
N LEU A 190 -9.46 0.14 26.76
CA LEU A 190 -10.69 -0.58 27.13
C LEU A 190 -11.63 -0.79 25.94
N SER A 191 -11.80 0.20 25.06
CA SER A 191 -12.65 0.08 23.87
C SER A 191 -12.13 -0.96 22.88
N VAL A 192 -10.82 -0.96 22.64
CA VAL A 192 -10.15 -1.89 21.72
C VAL A 192 -10.17 -3.31 22.31
N ALA A 193 -9.86 -3.46 23.59
CA ALA A 193 -9.84 -4.75 24.27
C ALA A 193 -11.23 -5.43 24.37
N LYS A 194 -12.31 -4.66 24.27
CA LYS A 194 -13.69 -5.18 24.19
C LYS A 194 -14.05 -5.73 22.81
N SER A 195 -13.26 -5.47 21.78
CA SER A 195 -13.53 -5.99 20.43
C SER A 195 -13.44 -7.51 20.41
N GLN A 196 -14.41 -8.16 19.80
CA GLN A 196 -14.41 -9.61 19.61
C GLN A 196 -13.26 -10.12 18.72
N TYR A 197 -12.69 -9.22 17.91
CA TYR A 197 -11.61 -9.53 16.97
C TYR A 197 -10.23 -9.14 17.50
N CYS A 198 -10.13 -8.51 18.68
CA CYS A 198 -8.83 -8.16 19.24
C CYS A 198 -8.17 -9.40 19.86
N ALA A 199 -6.99 -9.79 19.37
CA ALA A 199 -6.20 -10.85 19.97
C ALA A 199 -5.42 -10.36 21.19
N GLN A 200 -4.83 -9.18 21.08
CA GLN A 200 -4.03 -8.54 22.11
C GLN A 200 -3.84 -7.05 21.80
N VAL A 201 -3.42 -6.30 22.81
CA VAL A 201 -2.99 -4.91 22.67
C VAL A 201 -1.53 -4.78 23.07
N ILE A 202 -0.73 -4.24 22.18
CA ILE A 202 0.65 -3.85 22.42
C ILE A 202 0.67 -2.34 22.67
N VAL A 203 1.14 -1.94 23.84
CA VAL A 203 1.40 -0.55 24.19
C VAL A 203 2.88 -0.29 23.98
N LEU A 204 3.19 0.56 23.00
CA LEU A 204 4.55 1.01 22.75
C LEU A 204 4.81 2.25 23.60
N TRP A 205 5.61 2.07 24.65
CA TRP A 205 5.94 3.13 25.60
C TRP A 205 7.13 3.96 25.11
N ASN A 206 6.83 5.00 24.36
CA ASN A 206 7.79 5.99 23.84
C ASN A 206 7.72 7.29 24.65
N CYS A 207 7.58 7.18 25.97
CA CYS A 207 7.62 8.32 26.88
C CYS A 207 8.93 8.30 27.66
N ASP A 208 9.56 9.46 27.87
CA ASP A 208 10.81 9.58 28.65
C ASP A 208 10.61 9.33 30.16
N LYS A 209 9.37 9.20 30.61
CA LYS A 209 9.04 8.87 32.00
C LYS A 209 9.08 7.36 32.21
N PRO A 210 9.38 6.90 33.45
CA PRO A 210 9.45 5.48 33.76
C PRO A 210 8.10 4.79 33.52
N LEU A 211 8.18 3.52 33.13
CA LEU A 211 7.03 2.68 32.87
C LEU A 211 6.05 2.69 34.07
N PRO A 212 4.75 2.94 33.85
CA PRO A 212 3.75 2.81 34.90
C PRO A 212 3.71 1.39 35.47
N ALA A 213 3.58 1.30 36.79
CA ALA A 213 3.43 0.02 37.48
C ALA A 213 2.21 -0.76 36.95
N LYS A 214 2.30 -2.11 36.95
CA LYS A 214 1.29 -3.00 36.35
C LYS A 214 -0.16 -2.70 36.76
N HIS A 215 -0.40 -2.35 38.02
CA HIS A 215 -1.73 -2.04 38.55
C HIS A 215 -2.37 -0.76 37.97
N ARG A 216 -1.60 0.11 37.30
CA ARG A 216 -2.12 1.33 36.66
C ARG A 216 -2.69 1.08 35.28
N TRP A 217 -2.42 -0.07 34.68
CA TRP A 217 -2.98 -0.45 33.38
C TRP A 217 -4.37 -1.04 33.57
N PRO A 218 -5.26 -0.89 32.56
CA PRO A 218 -6.64 -1.34 32.70
C PRO A 218 -6.70 -2.87 32.71
N VAL A 219 -7.52 -3.42 33.60
CA VAL A 219 -7.83 -4.86 33.59
C VAL A 219 -8.72 -5.15 32.40
N THR A 220 -8.28 -6.07 31.54
CA THR A 220 -8.94 -6.41 30.27
C THR A 220 -9.02 -7.92 30.12
N SER A 221 -9.94 -8.38 29.26
CA SER A 221 -10.15 -9.81 28.96
C SER A 221 -9.10 -10.40 28.02
N ILE A 222 -8.30 -9.54 27.37
CA ILE A 222 -7.23 -9.90 26.45
C ILE A 222 -5.89 -9.40 26.98
N PRO A 223 -4.75 -9.98 26.58
CA PRO A 223 -3.46 -9.52 27.06
C PRO A 223 -3.14 -8.10 26.58
N VAL A 224 -2.67 -7.27 27.52
CA VAL A 224 -2.06 -5.97 27.26
C VAL A 224 -0.56 -6.11 27.52
N ILE A 225 0.23 -6.10 26.45
CA ILE A 225 1.69 -6.20 26.51
C ILE A 225 2.25 -4.79 26.39
N VAL A 226 3.16 -4.42 27.29
CA VAL A 226 3.82 -3.11 27.23
C VAL A 226 5.27 -3.33 26.82
N ILE A 227 5.68 -2.68 25.73
CA ILE A 227 7.04 -2.75 25.20
C ILE A 227 7.66 -1.37 25.36
N GLU A 228 8.77 -1.30 26.09
CA GLU A 228 9.64 -0.13 26.09
C GLU A 228 10.76 -0.39 25.07
N GLY A 229 10.73 0.36 23.96
CA GLY A 229 11.71 0.21 22.88
C GLY A 229 13.08 0.74 23.28
N GLU A 230 14.14 0.18 22.69
CA GLU A 230 15.52 0.65 22.87
C GLU A 230 15.70 2.11 22.44
N SER A 231 15.01 2.51 21.37
CA SER A 231 14.95 3.88 20.86
C SER A 231 13.51 4.39 20.83
N LYS A 232 13.31 5.58 21.42
CA LYS A 232 12.00 6.25 21.53
C LYS A 232 11.73 7.14 20.31
N VAL A 233 11.73 6.53 19.11
CA VAL A 233 11.47 7.22 17.84
C VAL A 233 10.06 6.95 17.31
N ILE A 234 9.57 7.79 16.39
CA ILE A 234 8.19 7.67 15.90
C ILE A 234 7.98 6.41 15.05
N SER A 235 9.00 5.98 14.31
CA SER A 235 8.91 4.81 13.45
C SER A 235 8.98 3.47 14.18
N SER A 236 9.29 3.45 15.50
CA SER A 236 9.34 2.20 16.29
C SER A 236 8.05 1.39 16.20
N ARG A 237 6.91 2.06 15.97
CA ARG A 237 5.60 1.41 15.77
C ARG A 237 5.48 0.52 14.52
N PHE A 238 6.45 0.60 13.61
CA PHE A 238 6.51 -0.20 12.38
C PHE A 238 7.62 -1.27 12.41
N LEU A 239 8.27 -1.48 13.56
CA LEU A 239 9.24 -2.56 13.69
C LEU A 239 8.53 -3.92 13.65
N PRO A 240 9.14 -4.96 13.03
CA PRO A 240 8.55 -6.28 12.90
C PRO A 240 8.67 -7.05 14.22
N TYR A 241 7.88 -6.67 15.22
CA TYR A 241 7.89 -7.34 16.52
C TYR A 241 7.38 -8.78 16.40
N ASP A 242 8.19 -9.76 16.83
CA ASP A 242 7.81 -11.18 16.88
C ASP A 242 6.58 -11.44 17.78
N THR A 243 6.29 -10.51 18.68
CA THR A 243 5.11 -10.54 19.54
C THR A 243 3.80 -10.31 18.80
N ILE A 244 3.79 -9.97 17.49
CA ILE A 244 2.59 -9.78 16.68
C ILE A 244 2.23 -11.09 15.94
N PRO A 245 1.28 -11.91 16.43
CA PRO A 245 0.93 -13.19 15.80
C PRO A 245 -0.03 -13.02 14.62
N THR A 246 -0.75 -11.89 14.55
CA THR A 246 -1.86 -11.69 13.61
C THR A 246 -1.43 -11.02 12.31
N ASP A 247 -2.11 -11.32 11.21
CA ASP A 247 -1.89 -10.67 9.91
C ASP A 247 -2.25 -9.19 9.92
N ALA A 248 -3.29 -8.83 10.65
CA ALA A 248 -3.77 -7.46 10.77
C ALA A 248 -3.13 -6.74 11.96
N VAL A 249 -2.67 -5.51 11.72
CA VAL A 249 -2.21 -4.58 12.76
C VAL A 249 -3.12 -3.37 12.78
N LEU A 250 -3.81 -3.13 13.90
CA LEU A 250 -4.53 -1.89 14.18
C LEU A 250 -3.58 -0.91 14.86
N SER A 251 -3.10 0.09 14.13
CA SER A 251 -2.19 1.10 14.66
C SER A 251 -2.97 2.33 15.14
N LEU A 252 -2.65 2.80 16.35
CA LEU A 252 -3.40 3.82 17.07
C LEU A 252 -2.47 4.82 17.76
N ASP A 253 -2.84 6.11 17.71
CA ASP A 253 -2.23 7.16 18.54
C ASP A 253 -2.93 7.22 19.91
N GLU A 254 -2.21 7.62 20.95
CA GLU A 254 -2.73 7.67 22.33
C GLU A 254 -3.95 8.58 22.56
N ASP A 255 -4.17 9.56 21.68
CA ASP A 255 -5.29 10.51 21.72
C ASP A 255 -6.49 10.07 20.86
N THR A 256 -6.39 8.92 20.19
CA THR A 256 -7.45 8.39 19.34
C THR A 256 -8.68 8.01 20.18
N VAL A 257 -9.87 8.41 19.70
CA VAL A 257 -11.15 8.13 20.38
C VAL A 257 -12.01 7.22 19.51
N LEU A 258 -11.90 5.90 19.67
CA LEU A 258 -12.71 4.93 18.93
C LEU A 258 -13.57 4.09 19.88
N SER A 259 -14.81 3.83 19.45
CA SER A 259 -15.68 2.84 20.07
C SER A 259 -15.38 1.43 19.57
N THR A 260 -15.71 0.42 20.37
CA THR A 260 -15.58 -0.99 19.99
C THR A 260 -16.27 -1.31 18.66
N THR A 261 -17.46 -0.72 18.41
CA THR A 261 -18.20 -0.93 17.16
C THR A 261 -17.49 -0.37 15.93
N GLU A 262 -16.75 0.73 16.07
CA GLU A 262 -15.99 1.30 14.97
C GLU A 262 -14.76 0.43 14.68
N VAL A 263 -14.06 -0.02 15.72
CA VAL A 263 -12.94 -0.96 15.61
C VAL A 263 -13.36 -2.25 14.89
N ASP A 264 -14.47 -2.87 15.32
CA ASP A 264 -15.00 -4.10 14.70
C ASP A 264 -15.36 -3.88 13.22
N PHE A 265 -15.99 -2.74 12.90
CA PHE A 265 -16.36 -2.40 11.53
C PHE A 265 -15.12 -2.20 10.65
N ALA A 266 -14.14 -1.43 11.11
CA ALA A 266 -12.89 -1.20 10.37
C ALA A 266 -12.15 -2.51 10.09
N PHE A 267 -12.10 -3.42 11.07
CA PHE A 267 -11.48 -4.73 10.89
C PHE A 267 -12.23 -5.58 9.86
N THR A 268 -13.56 -5.61 9.91
CA THR A 268 -14.40 -6.34 8.93
C THR A 268 -14.16 -5.80 7.51
N VAL A 269 -14.05 -4.48 7.36
CA VAL A 269 -13.70 -3.85 6.08
C VAL A 269 -12.29 -4.25 5.63
N TRP A 270 -11.30 -4.23 6.53
CA TRP A 270 -9.94 -4.63 6.23
C TRP A 270 -9.83 -6.09 5.76
N GLN A 271 -10.62 -7.00 6.32
CA GLN A 271 -10.65 -8.40 5.86
C GLN A 271 -11.05 -8.55 4.38
N SER A 272 -11.79 -7.58 3.84
CA SER A 272 -12.16 -7.54 2.41
C SER A 272 -11.06 -6.92 1.54
N PHE A 273 -10.14 -6.16 2.14
CA PHE A 273 -9.08 -5.40 1.46
C PHE A 273 -7.73 -5.52 2.21
N PRO A 274 -7.21 -6.75 2.38
CA PRO A 274 -6.07 -7.04 3.28
C PRO A 274 -4.75 -6.44 2.81
N ASP A 275 -4.64 -6.13 1.52
CA ASP A 275 -3.50 -5.51 0.84
C ASP A 275 -3.49 -3.97 0.91
N ARG A 276 -4.44 -3.37 1.65
CA ARG A 276 -4.61 -1.92 1.73
C ARG A 276 -4.66 -1.42 3.17
N ILE A 277 -4.39 -0.13 3.33
CA ILE A 277 -4.62 0.59 4.59
C ILE A 277 -6.11 0.92 4.67
N VAL A 278 -6.75 0.54 5.77
CA VAL A 278 -8.15 0.87 6.08
C VAL A 278 -8.20 1.70 7.36
N GLY A 279 -8.80 2.88 7.35
CA GLY A 279 -8.80 3.72 8.56
C GLY A 279 -9.60 5.00 8.45
N TYR A 280 -9.43 5.90 9.42
CA TYR A 280 -10.33 7.04 9.64
C TYR A 280 -9.77 8.39 9.15
N PRO A 281 -8.54 8.80 9.54
CA PRO A 281 -8.07 10.14 9.21
C PRO A 281 -7.58 10.18 7.77
N ALA A 282 -8.42 10.65 6.86
CA ALA A 282 -8.09 10.78 5.45
C ALA A 282 -7.37 12.11 5.15
N ARG A 283 -6.36 12.05 4.29
CA ARG A 283 -5.58 13.19 3.78
C ARG A 283 -5.33 13.02 2.29
N SER A 284 -4.89 14.09 1.63
CA SER A 284 -4.62 14.06 0.20
C SER A 284 -3.31 14.73 -0.15
N HIS A 285 -2.84 14.45 -1.36
CA HIS A 285 -1.76 15.17 -2.00
C HIS A 285 -2.30 15.94 -3.22
N PHE A 286 -1.53 16.90 -3.71
CA PHE A 286 -1.83 17.62 -4.95
C PHE A 286 -0.54 18.07 -5.60
N TRP A 287 -0.57 18.31 -6.92
CA TRP A 287 0.53 18.96 -7.62
C TRP A 287 0.37 20.49 -7.57
N ASP A 288 1.36 21.20 -7.04
CA ASP A 288 1.41 22.67 -7.11
C ASP A 288 2.19 23.06 -8.37
N GLY A 289 1.47 23.36 -9.45
CA GLY A 289 2.06 23.72 -10.75
C GLY A 289 2.89 25.00 -10.72
N ASN A 290 2.65 25.92 -9.77
CA ASN A 290 3.43 27.15 -9.65
C ASN A 290 4.80 26.91 -9.00
N LYS A 291 4.91 25.88 -8.17
CA LYS A 291 6.13 25.54 -7.42
C LYS A 291 6.81 24.27 -7.92
N GLU A 292 6.24 23.62 -8.93
CA GLU A 292 6.68 22.34 -9.50
C GLU A 292 6.98 21.29 -8.43
N ARG A 293 6.09 21.17 -7.44
CA ARG A 293 6.27 20.25 -6.31
C ARG A 293 4.96 19.67 -5.82
N TRP A 294 5.06 18.51 -5.19
CA TRP A 294 3.94 17.88 -4.51
C TRP A 294 3.60 18.62 -3.21
N GLY A 295 2.31 18.81 -2.95
CA GLY A 295 1.76 19.45 -1.78
C GLY A 295 0.93 18.47 -0.94
N TYR A 296 1.01 18.60 0.37
CA TYR A 296 0.17 17.89 1.33
C TYR A 296 -1.03 18.74 1.71
N THR A 297 -2.23 18.14 1.79
CA THR A 297 -3.44 18.85 2.23
C THR A 297 -4.22 18.09 3.28
N SER A 298 -4.69 18.85 4.27
CA SER A 298 -5.64 18.42 5.30
C SER A 298 -7.07 18.86 5.02
N LYS A 299 -7.34 19.44 3.84
CA LYS A 299 -8.68 19.85 3.44
C LYS A 299 -9.62 18.64 3.48
N TRP A 300 -10.78 18.84 4.08
CA TRP A 300 -11.81 17.81 4.21
C TRP A 300 -12.60 17.71 2.91
N THR A 301 -12.02 17.04 1.94
CA THR A 301 -12.65 16.71 0.66
C THR A 301 -13.16 15.26 0.67
N ASN A 302 -14.04 14.95 -0.29
CA ASN A 302 -14.40 13.56 -0.56
C ASN A 302 -13.27 12.80 -1.28
N ASP A 303 -12.37 13.53 -1.93
CA ASP A 303 -11.15 13.02 -2.53
C ASP A 303 -10.02 12.90 -1.48
N TYR A 304 -9.33 11.77 -1.47
CA TYR A 304 -8.20 11.48 -0.59
C TYR A 304 -7.23 10.50 -1.26
N SER A 305 -5.98 10.49 -0.81
CA SER A 305 -4.96 9.57 -1.32
C SER A 305 -4.18 8.86 -0.21
N MET A 306 -4.46 9.23 1.05
CA MET A 306 -3.79 8.70 2.23
C MET A 306 -4.79 8.49 3.36
N VAL A 307 -4.52 7.47 4.18
CA VAL A 307 -5.16 7.26 5.48
C VAL A 307 -4.05 7.18 6.53
N LEU A 308 -4.09 8.09 7.51
CA LEU A 308 -3.00 8.20 8.48
C LEU A 308 -3.00 7.00 9.44
N THR A 309 -1.81 6.49 9.72
CA THR A 309 -1.60 5.28 10.54
C THR A 309 -1.90 5.48 12.02
N GLY A 310 -2.17 6.71 12.46
CA GLY A 310 -2.63 7.01 13.82
C GLY A 310 -4.01 6.45 14.16
N ALA A 311 -4.80 6.04 13.17
CA ALA A 311 -6.00 5.23 13.37
C ALA A 311 -6.31 4.43 12.10
N ALA A 312 -5.56 3.35 11.88
CA ALA A 312 -5.71 2.51 10.69
C ALA A 312 -5.30 1.05 10.91
N ILE A 313 -5.88 0.17 10.10
CA ILE A 313 -5.57 -1.26 10.01
C ILE A 313 -4.85 -1.53 8.69
N TYR A 314 -3.77 -2.29 8.75
CA TYR A 314 -3.01 -2.74 7.58
C TYR A 314 -2.31 -4.07 7.89
N HIS A 315 -1.74 -4.69 6.86
CA HIS A 315 -1.08 -5.99 7.01
C HIS A 315 0.29 -5.88 7.70
N LYS A 316 0.64 -6.82 8.60
CA LYS A 316 1.92 -6.87 9.31
C LYS A 316 3.13 -6.93 8.38
N TYR A 317 2.97 -7.48 7.18
CA TYR A 317 4.04 -7.53 6.17
C TYR A 317 4.62 -6.14 5.83
N TYR A 318 3.81 -5.08 5.95
CA TYR A 318 4.30 -3.72 5.73
C TYR A 318 5.27 -3.23 6.80
N HIS A 319 5.26 -3.79 8.02
CA HIS A 319 6.33 -3.55 9.00
C HIS A 319 7.65 -4.09 8.49
N TYR A 320 7.65 -5.33 7.98
CA TYR A 320 8.84 -5.94 7.41
C TYR A 320 9.40 -5.11 6.26
N LEU A 321 8.57 -4.74 5.28
CA LEU A 321 9.00 -3.87 4.18
C LEU A 321 9.49 -2.50 4.66
N TYR A 322 8.83 -1.89 5.63
CA TYR A 322 9.25 -0.58 6.16
C TYR A 322 10.67 -0.67 6.75
N THR A 323 10.99 -1.76 7.45
CA THR A 323 12.30 -1.96 8.09
C THR A 323 13.38 -2.47 7.14
N THR A 324 13.06 -3.39 6.23
CA THR A 324 14.07 -4.09 5.41
C THR A 324 14.19 -3.55 3.99
N TYR A 325 13.10 -3.08 3.38
CA TYR A 325 13.10 -2.61 1.99
C TYR A 325 13.40 -1.11 1.87
N LEU A 326 12.83 -0.28 2.74
CA LEU A 326 13.13 1.16 2.71
C LEU A 326 14.61 1.40 3.06
N PRO A 327 15.24 2.47 2.55
CA PRO A 327 16.61 2.81 2.91
C PRO A 327 16.65 3.44 4.31
N ALA A 328 17.75 3.20 5.03
CA ALA A 328 17.97 3.82 6.33
C ALA A 328 17.92 5.35 6.27
N SER A 329 18.32 5.97 5.15
CA SER A 329 18.26 7.42 4.96
C SER A 329 16.84 8.00 5.08
N LEU A 330 15.83 7.33 4.51
CA LEU A 330 14.44 7.77 4.62
C LEU A 330 13.86 7.54 6.02
N ARG A 331 14.15 6.39 6.63
CA ARG A 331 13.73 6.10 8.01
C ARG A 331 14.34 7.09 9.01
N ASN A 332 15.65 7.34 8.92
CA ASN A 332 16.35 8.28 9.78
C ASN A 332 15.81 9.70 9.62
N MET A 333 15.44 10.12 8.40
CA MET A 333 14.81 11.41 8.17
C MET A 333 13.46 11.54 8.90
N VAL A 334 12.61 10.51 8.82
CA VAL A 334 11.33 10.44 9.55
C VAL A 334 11.56 10.54 11.06
N ASP A 335 12.53 9.79 11.58
CA ASP A 335 12.81 9.77 13.02
C ASP A 335 13.39 11.10 13.52
N GLN A 336 14.30 11.71 12.75
CA GLN A 336 14.86 13.04 13.06
C GLN A 336 13.80 14.14 13.04
N MET A 337 12.85 14.06 12.11
CA MET A 337 11.74 15.02 12.01
C MET A 337 10.62 14.72 13.02
N SER A 338 10.57 13.52 13.58
CA SER A 338 9.47 13.01 14.40
C SER A 338 8.10 13.21 13.73
N ASN A 339 8.05 12.98 12.41
CA ASN A 339 6.91 13.27 11.54
C ASN A 339 7.01 12.45 10.24
N CYS A 340 5.92 12.40 9.47
CA CYS A 340 5.84 11.80 8.13
C CYS A 340 5.97 10.27 8.06
N GLU A 341 6.01 9.56 9.18
CA GLU A 341 6.02 8.10 9.24
C GLU A 341 4.74 7.52 8.61
N ASP A 342 3.61 8.19 8.82
CA ASP A 342 2.31 7.85 8.25
C ASP A 342 2.28 8.05 6.73
N ILE A 343 2.85 9.16 6.24
CA ILE A 343 3.01 9.46 4.81
C ILE A 343 3.92 8.41 4.17
N LEU A 344 5.07 8.10 4.79
CA LEU A 344 6.01 7.12 4.26
C LEU A 344 5.37 5.72 4.17
N MET A 345 4.59 5.33 5.18
CA MET A 345 3.83 4.07 5.14
C MET A 345 2.80 4.07 3.99
N ASN A 346 2.07 5.16 3.77
CA ASN A 346 1.14 5.25 2.64
C ASN A 346 1.85 5.20 1.27
N PHE A 347 3.03 5.83 1.15
CA PHE A 347 3.86 5.73 -0.06
C PHE A 347 4.29 4.28 -0.30
N LEU A 348 4.76 3.59 0.74
CA LEU A 348 5.18 2.19 0.67
C LEU A 348 4.01 1.30 0.23
N VAL A 349 2.88 1.34 0.94
CA VAL A 349 1.72 0.50 0.64
C VAL A 349 1.16 0.80 -0.75
N SER A 350 1.07 2.06 -1.17
CA SER A 350 0.58 2.42 -2.50
C SER A 350 1.55 2.00 -3.60
N SER A 351 2.86 2.08 -3.35
CA SER A 351 3.88 1.63 -4.30
C SER A 351 3.84 0.12 -4.52
N VAL A 352 3.57 -0.65 -3.46
CA VAL A 352 3.43 -2.12 -3.48
C VAL A 352 2.11 -2.52 -4.14
N SER A 353 0.98 -2.07 -3.59
CA SER A 353 -0.36 -2.50 -4.02
C SER A 353 -0.82 -1.89 -5.34
N LYS A 354 -0.30 -0.71 -5.71
CA LYS A 354 -0.81 0.14 -6.79
C LYS A 354 -2.27 0.57 -6.60
N LEU A 355 -2.78 0.51 -5.37
CA LEU A 355 -4.17 0.82 -5.04
C LEU A 355 -4.28 1.92 -3.98
N PRO A 356 -5.38 2.69 -3.98
CA PRO A 356 -5.63 3.71 -2.96
C PRO A 356 -6.07 3.07 -1.64
N PRO A 357 -5.87 3.75 -0.49
CA PRO A 357 -6.37 3.28 0.80
C PRO A 357 -7.91 3.36 0.90
N ILE A 358 -8.49 2.71 1.91
CA ILE A 358 -9.94 2.69 2.17
C ILE A 358 -10.28 3.56 3.38
N LYS A 359 -11.17 4.53 3.18
CA LYS A 359 -11.68 5.38 4.24
C LYS A 359 -12.91 4.75 4.89
N VAL A 360 -12.86 4.57 6.21
CA VAL A 360 -14.02 4.27 7.07
C VAL A 360 -14.36 5.46 7.94
N THR A 361 -15.53 5.44 8.56
CA THR A 361 -16.01 6.62 9.29
C THR A 361 -16.26 6.41 10.75
N GLN A 362 -15.91 7.47 11.46
CA GLN A 362 -16.17 7.64 12.86
C GLN A 362 -17.54 8.31 13.04
N LYS A 363 -18.28 7.91 14.08
CA LYS A 363 -19.46 8.62 14.56
C LYS A 363 -19.07 10.06 14.86
N LYS A 364 -19.99 11.00 14.60
CA LYS A 364 -19.80 12.47 14.57
C LYS A 364 -19.12 13.13 15.79
N GLN A 365 -18.76 12.40 16.85
CA GLN A 365 -18.14 12.94 18.07
C GLN A 365 -16.73 13.51 17.87
N TYR A 366 -15.99 13.13 16.82
CA TYR A 366 -14.63 13.65 16.59
C TYR A 366 -14.58 15.18 16.40
N LYS A 367 -15.64 15.78 15.86
CA LYS A 367 -15.73 17.24 15.65
C LYS A 367 -15.78 18.03 16.96
N GLU A 368 -16.48 17.53 17.98
CA GLU A 368 -16.67 18.26 19.25
C GLU A 368 -15.42 18.21 20.12
N THR A 369 -14.69 17.09 20.13
CA THR A 369 -13.48 16.94 20.96
C THR A 369 -12.31 17.79 20.44
N MET A 370 -12.16 17.94 19.11
CA MET A 370 -11.11 18.75 18.51
C MET A 370 -11.40 20.26 18.60
N MET A 371 -12.66 20.68 18.61
CA MET A 371 -13.04 22.10 18.75
C MET A 371 -13.07 22.56 20.21
N GLY A 372 -13.20 21.65 21.18
CA GLY A 372 -13.24 21.96 22.62
C GLY A 372 -11.88 21.99 23.32
N GLN A 373 -10.79 21.52 22.69
CA GLN A 373 -9.44 21.54 23.25
C GLN A 373 -8.65 22.76 22.77
N SER A 374 -9.09 23.95 23.20
CA SER A 374 -8.38 25.23 22.97
C SER A 374 -7.23 25.49 23.96
N SER A 375 -6.71 24.48 24.66
CA SER A 375 -5.73 24.69 25.76
C SER A 375 -4.41 23.91 25.67
N ARG A 376 -4.15 23.15 24.59
CA ARG A 376 -2.78 22.71 24.23
C ARG A 376 -2.61 22.85 22.74
N ALA A 377 -1.56 23.54 22.30
CA ALA A 377 -1.16 23.57 20.90
C ALA A 377 -0.95 22.12 20.43
N SER A 378 -1.92 21.59 19.70
CA SER A 378 -1.80 20.30 19.03
C SER A 378 -0.57 20.38 18.11
N ARG A 379 0.34 19.40 18.15
CA ARG A 379 1.48 19.33 17.21
C ARG A 379 1.03 19.48 15.75
N TRP A 380 -0.22 19.11 15.47
CA TRP A 380 -0.87 19.19 14.16
C TRP A 380 -1.27 20.60 13.73
N ALA A 381 -1.28 21.58 14.64
CA ALA A 381 -1.62 22.98 14.38
C ALA A 381 -0.38 23.87 14.13
N ASP A 382 0.82 23.30 14.27
CA ASP A 382 2.09 23.99 14.01
C ASP A 382 2.28 24.22 12.49
N PRO A 383 2.49 25.46 12.02
CA PRO A 383 2.83 25.74 10.62
C PRO A 383 4.05 24.94 10.13
N ASP A 384 5.04 24.71 10.99
CA ASP A 384 6.25 23.96 10.64
C ASP A 384 5.93 22.49 10.39
N HIS A 385 4.97 21.91 11.11
CA HIS A 385 4.51 20.53 10.90
C HIS A 385 3.93 20.33 9.48
N PHE A 386 3.18 21.30 8.95
CA PHE A 386 2.67 21.25 7.58
C PHE A 386 3.77 21.45 6.53
N ALA A 387 4.73 22.34 6.79
CA ALA A 387 5.86 22.56 5.90
C ALA A 387 6.73 21.30 5.81
N GLN A 388 7.02 20.67 6.95
CA GLN A 388 7.75 19.42 7.06
C GLN A 388 7.10 18.28 6.25
N ARG A 389 5.78 18.09 6.37
CA ARG A 389 5.05 17.05 5.60
C ARG A 389 5.14 17.26 4.09
N GLN A 390 5.14 18.51 3.63
CA GLN A 390 5.37 18.80 2.21
C GLN A 390 6.80 18.45 1.77
N THR A 391 7.79 18.74 2.60
CA THR A 391 9.19 18.37 2.34
C THR A 391 9.36 16.85 2.27
N CYS A 392 8.79 16.11 3.22
CA CYS A 392 8.80 14.65 3.23
C CYS A 392 8.20 14.07 1.94
N MET A 393 7.02 14.57 1.52
CA MET A 393 6.33 14.09 0.33
C MET A 393 7.18 14.18 -0.94
N ASN A 394 7.88 15.30 -1.14
CA ASN A 394 8.76 15.47 -2.29
C ASN A 394 10.01 14.59 -2.20
N LYS A 395 10.59 14.44 -1.00
CA LYS A 395 11.75 13.56 -0.81
C LYS A 395 11.39 12.09 -1.07
N PHE A 396 10.22 11.64 -0.61
CA PHE A 396 9.73 10.30 -0.85
C PHE A 396 9.42 10.09 -2.33
N ALA A 397 8.69 11.00 -2.99
CA ALA A 397 8.41 10.89 -4.42
C ALA A 397 9.68 10.83 -5.27
N SER A 398 10.71 11.61 -4.90
CA SER A 398 12.02 11.55 -5.54
C SER A 398 12.70 10.19 -5.38
N TRP A 399 12.64 9.58 -4.19
CA TRP A 399 13.25 8.26 -3.95
C TRP A 399 12.48 7.13 -4.65
N PHE A 400 11.15 7.15 -4.60
CA PHE A 400 10.31 6.19 -5.33
C PHE A 400 10.34 6.41 -6.86
N GLY A 401 10.96 7.49 -7.35
CA GLY A 401 11.06 7.86 -8.75
C GLY A 401 9.76 8.38 -9.38
N SER A 402 8.67 8.43 -8.62
CA SER A 402 7.35 8.90 -9.05
C SER A 402 6.46 9.16 -7.83
N MET A 403 5.27 9.70 -8.03
CA MET A 403 4.25 9.77 -6.98
C MET A 403 3.45 8.47 -6.94
N PRO A 404 3.62 7.59 -5.92
CA PRO A 404 2.92 6.32 -5.87
C PRO A 404 1.50 6.44 -5.29
N LEU A 405 1.14 7.55 -4.66
CA LEU A 405 -0.16 7.72 -4.01
C LEU A 405 -1.27 7.77 -5.06
N VAL A 406 -2.30 6.94 -4.87
CA VAL A 406 -3.46 6.88 -5.75
C VAL A 406 -4.65 7.55 -5.07
N HIS A 407 -5.39 8.39 -5.81
CA HIS A 407 -6.59 9.05 -5.31
C HIS A 407 -7.78 8.08 -5.24
N SER A 408 -8.69 8.34 -4.30
CA SER A 408 -9.95 7.63 -4.14
C SER A 408 -11.00 8.56 -3.54
N GLN A 409 -12.25 8.24 -3.84
CA GLN A 409 -13.44 8.83 -3.24
C GLN A 409 -14.28 7.79 -2.49
N MET A 410 -13.78 6.54 -2.42
CA MET A 410 -14.47 5.43 -1.77
C MET A 410 -14.55 5.64 -0.27
N ARG A 411 -15.74 5.42 0.27
CA ARG A 411 -16.00 5.55 1.71
C ARG A 411 -16.95 4.45 2.13
N LEU A 412 -16.59 3.75 3.20
CA LEU A 412 -17.42 2.70 3.78
C LEU A 412 -17.93 3.14 5.14
N ASP A 413 -19.25 3.15 5.27
CA ASP A 413 -19.98 3.53 6.46
C ASP A 413 -20.67 2.27 7.03
N PRO A 414 -20.79 2.12 8.37
CA PRO A 414 -21.68 1.10 8.95
C PRO A 414 -23.11 1.26 8.41
N VAL A 415 -23.86 0.17 8.26
CA VAL A 415 -25.24 0.19 7.72
C VAL A 415 -26.14 1.22 8.41
N LEU A 416 -25.93 1.45 9.72
CA LEU A 416 -26.71 2.39 10.54
C LEU A 416 -26.08 3.79 10.67
N PHE A 417 -25.09 4.15 9.85
CA PHE A 417 -24.27 5.36 10.01
C PHE A 417 -25.04 6.69 9.93
N LYS A 418 -26.29 6.67 9.47
CA LYS A 418 -27.22 7.80 9.52
C LYS A 418 -28.62 7.39 9.99
N ASP A 419 -28.77 6.16 10.44
CA ASP A 419 -30.09 5.66 10.76
C ASP A 419 -30.52 6.18 12.13
N GLN A 420 -31.67 6.86 12.13
CA GLN A 420 -32.31 7.37 13.33
C GLN A 420 -33.02 6.25 14.10
N VAL A 421 -32.77 4.95 13.85
CA VAL A 421 -33.42 3.84 14.59
C VAL A 421 -33.47 4.07 16.09
N SER A 422 -32.43 4.62 16.71
CA SER A 422 -32.44 4.94 18.15
C SER A 422 -33.42 6.05 18.54
N ILE A 423 -33.63 7.05 17.67
CA ILE A 423 -34.64 8.10 17.80
C ILE A 423 -36.04 7.55 17.48
N LEU A 424 -36.16 6.71 16.44
CA LEU A 424 -37.42 6.06 16.05
C LEU A 424 -37.89 5.04 17.10
N ARG A 425 -36.98 4.27 17.72
CA ARG A 425 -37.26 3.38 18.86
C ARG A 425 -37.70 4.15 20.09
N LYS A 426 -37.16 5.35 20.32
CA LYS A 426 -37.67 6.25 21.37
C LYS A 426 -39.06 6.78 21.05
N LYS A 427 -39.39 6.98 19.76
CA LYS A 427 -40.70 7.44 19.28
C LYS A 427 -41.77 6.35 19.32
N TYR A 428 -41.39 5.08 19.14
CA TYR A 428 -42.30 3.93 19.14
C TYR A 428 -41.86 2.85 20.13
N ARG A 429 -41.92 3.16 21.43
CA ARG A 429 -41.50 2.24 22.52
C ARG A 429 -42.31 0.95 22.57
N ASP A 430 -43.54 0.95 22.06
CA ASP A 430 -44.47 -0.18 22.15
C ASP A 430 -44.48 -1.11 20.92
N ILE A 431 -43.66 -0.83 19.88
CA ILE A 431 -43.57 -1.70 18.69
C ILE A 431 -42.96 -3.07 19.01
N GLU A 432 -42.14 -3.18 20.06
CA GLU A 432 -41.54 -4.45 20.50
C GLU A 432 -42.44 -5.25 21.47
N ARG A 433 -43.68 -4.79 21.73
CA ARG A 433 -44.66 -5.46 22.63
C ARG A 433 -45.77 -6.24 21.90
N LEU A 434 -45.68 -6.37 20.57
CA LEU A 434 -46.64 -7.14 19.76
C LEU A 434 -46.17 -8.57 19.52
#